data_AF-A0A0D5ZCC8-F1
#
_entry.id   AF-A0A0D5ZCC8-F1
#
_cell.length_a   1.000
_cell.length_b   1.000
_cell.length_c   1.000
_cell.angle_alpha   90.00
_cell.angle_beta   90.00
_cell.angle_gamma   90.00
#
_symmetry.space_group_name_H-M   'P 1'
#
loop_
_entity.id
_entity.type
_entity.pdbx_description
1 polymer ?
#
loop_
_entity_poly.entity_id
_entity_poly.type
_entity_poly.pdbx_seq_one_letter_code
_entity_poly.pdbx_strand_id
1 'polypeptide(L)'
;MLKNPYYLTFVLLVWLIASLVLRISYNYPNTLYNWLLASLIIRLIVRAIHATYQKNEKISRITDRIVELFMLLISFGVIISIFSTKDFSWSDQLIFLLAELYLLIGVCVNIFEIRRKGRN
;
A
#
# COMPACT_ATOMS: atom_id res chain seq x y z
N MET A 1 -7.58 -11.10 13.65
CA MET A 1 -8.21 -9.80 13.99
C MET A 1 -8.03 -8.88 12.80
N LEU A 2 -9.02 -8.77 11.91
CA LEU A 2 -9.07 -7.78 10.83
C LEU A 2 -10.56 -7.57 10.47
N LYS A 3 -11.37 -7.24 11.48
CA LYS A 3 -12.83 -7.15 11.31
C LYS A 3 -13.28 -5.81 10.73
N ASN A 4 -12.35 -4.87 10.50
CA ASN A 4 -12.66 -3.53 10.04
C ASN A 4 -12.10 -3.30 8.63
N PRO A 5 -12.95 -3.11 7.60
CA PRO A 5 -12.51 -2.87 6.22
C PRO A 5 -11.66 -1.60 6.06
N TYR A 6 -11.70 -0.70 7.05
CA TYR A 6 -10.93 0.55 7.06
C TYR A 6 -9.54 0.42 7.68
N TYR A 7 -9.18 -0.71 8.29
CA TYR A 7 -7.88 -0.86 8.98
C TYR A 7 -6.71 -0.57 8.04
N LEU A 8 -6.71 -1.18 6.85
CA LEU A 8 -5.61 -0.99 5.91
C LEU A 8 -5.59 0.41 5.30
N THR A 9 -6.77 1.01 5.11
CA THR A 9 -6.91 2.42 4.68
C THR A 9 -6.32 3.37 5.72
N PHE A 10 -6.57 3.12 7.01
CA PHE A 10 -6.00 3.90 8.11
C PHE A 10 -4.47 3.75 8.17
N VAL A 11 -3.95 2.53 7.99
CA VAL A 11 -2.49 2.31 7.96
C VAL A 11 -1.84 3.07 6.80
N LEU A 12 -2.43 3.03 5.60
CA LEU A 12 -1.96 3.81 4.45
C LEU A 12 -2.01 5.32 4.73
N LEU A 13 -3.02 5.81 5.45
CA LEU A 13 -3.12 7.22 5.84
C LEU A 13 -1.98 7.64 6.78
N VAL A 14 -1.72 6.85 7.82
CA VAL A 14 -0.63 7.12 8.78
C VAL A 14 0.72 7.19 8.07
N TRP A 15 0.94 6.27 7.13
CA TRP A 15 2.15 6.24 6.32
C TRP A 15 2.28 7.39 5.34
N LEU A 16 1.17 7.81 4.73
CA LEU A 16 1.16 8.99 3.88
C LEU A 16 1.57 10.23 4.69
N ILE A 17 1.01 10.40 5.89
CA ILE A 17 1.35 11.52 6.78
C ILE A 17 2.83 11.46 7.18
N ALA A 18 3.34 10.30 7.61
CA ALA A 18 4.74 10.13 7.96
C ALA A 18 5.68 10.47 6.79
N SER A 19 5.31 10.03 5.58
CA SER A 19 6.06 10.36 4.37
C SER A 19 5.99 11.85 4.03
N LEU A 20 4.87 12.51 4.28
CA LEU A 20 4.73 13.95 4.03
C LEU A 20 5.54 14.78 5.02
N VAL A 21 5.57 14.38 6.30
CA VAL A 21 6.40 15.01 7.34
C VAL A 21 7.88 14.92 6.98
N LEU A 22 8.37 13.73 6.63
CA LEU A 22 9.77 13.55 6.22
C LEU A 22 10.14 14.40 4.99
N ARG A 23 9.24 14.58 4.03
CA ARG A 23 9.47 15.47 2.88
C ARG A 23 9.62 16.92 3.31
N ILE A 24 8.75 17.39 4.21
CA ILE A 24 8.77 18.77 4.70
C ILE A 24 10.02 19.02 5.56
N SER A 25 10.35 18.10 6.47
CA SER A 25 11.46 18.23 7.42
C SER A 25 12.84 18.20 6.77
N TYR A 26 13.02 17.38 5.73
CA TYR A 26 14.33 17.18 5.11
C TYR A 26 14.44 17.76 3.69
N ASN A 27 13.37 18.39 3.19
CA ASN A 27 13.29 19.03 1.87
C ASN A 27 13.87 18.17 0.72
N TYR A 28 13.63 16.85 0.75
CA TYR A 28 14.16 15.92 -0.26
C TYR A 28 13.51 16.18 -1.63
N PRO A 29 14.23 16.75 -2.62
CA PRO A 29 13.71 16.92 -3.97
C PRO A 29 14.00 15.66 -4.78
N ASN A 30 13.61 14.50 -4.24
CA ASN A 30 13.94 13.21 -4.82
C ASN A 30 12.74 12.65 -5.59
N THR A 31 12.93 12.43 -6.89
CA THR A 31 11.95 11.85 -7.80
C THR A 31 11.40 10.52 -7.30
N LEU A 32 12.23 9.70 -6.62
CA LEU A 32 11.79 8.45 -6.03
C LEU A 32 10.91 8.67 -4.80
N TYR A 33 11.19 9.69 -3.99
CA TYR A 33 10.34 10.02 -2.84
C TYR A 33 8.94 10.46 -3.29
N ASN A 34 8.87 11.26 -4.35
CA ASN A 34 7.61 11.64 -4.99
C ASN A 34 6.89 10.42 -5.58
N TRP A 35 7.63 9.47 -6.15
CA TRP A 35 7.09 8.21 -6.65
C TRP A 35 6.49 7.35 -5.53
N LEU A 36 7.19 7.21 -4.40
CA LEU A 36 6.70 6.53 -3.20
C LEU A 36 5.43 7.19 -2.65
N LEU A 37 5.44 8.52 -2.52
CA LEU A 37 4.28 9.28 -2.08
C LEU A 37 3.09 9.09 -3.03
N ALA A 38 3.31 9.19 -4.33
CA ALA A 38 2.28 8.96 -5.34
C ALA A 38 1.72 7.53 -5.25
N SER A 39 2.58 6.53 -5.06
CA SER A 39 2.18 5.13 -4.89
C SER A 39 1.29 4.94 -3.66
N LEU A 40 1.61 5.59 -2.53
CA LEU A 40 0.83 5.54 -1.30
C LEU A 40 -0.54 6.20 -1.49
N ILE A 41 -0.59 7.36 -2.16
CA ILE A 41 -1.84 8.05 -2.48
C ILE A 41 -2.74 7.18 -3.36
N ILE A 42 -2.20 6.57 -4.41
CA ILE A 42 -2.96 5.68 -5.31
C ILE A 42 -3.51 4.50 -4.52
N ARG A 43 -2.70 3.84 -3.68
CA ARG A 43 -3.16 2.74 -2.82
C ARG A 43 -4.29 3.19 -1.88
N LEU A 44 -4.16 4.36 -1.29
CA LEU A 44 -5.17 4.92 -0.37
C LEU A 44 -6.50 5.18 -1.10
N ILE A 45 -6.46 5.82 -2.27
CA ILE A 45 -7.66 6.11 -3.08
C ILE A 45 -8.33 4.79 -3.48
N VAL A 46 -7.57 3.83 -4.03
CA VAL A 46 -8.14 2.55 -4.47
C VAL A 46 -8.74 1.79 -3.29
N ARG A 47 -8.10 1.76 -2.12
CA ARG A 47 -8.67 1.10 -0.93
C ARG A 47 -9.87 1.83 -0.35
N ALA A 48 -9.89 3.16 -0.36
CA ALA A 48 -11.02 3.95 0.11
C ALA A 48 -12.26 3.75 -0.78
N ILE A 49 -12.07 3.78 -2.10
CA ILE A 49 -13.09 3.46 -3.09
C ILE A 49 -13.58 2.02 -2.84
N HIS A 50 -12.66 1.05 -2.81
CA HIS A 50 -13.00 -0.35 -2.60
C HIS A 50 -13.80 -0.58 -1.31
N ALA A 51 -13.37 -0.02 -0.17
CA ALA A 51 -14.08 -0.14 1.09
C ALA A 51 -15.50 0.46 1.03
N THR A 52 -15.68 1.56 0.30
CA THR A 52 -16.99 2.20 0.12
C THR A 52 -17.93 1.32 -0.69
N TYR A 53 -17.45 0.76 -1.80
CA TYR A 53 -18.25 -0.13 -2.64
C TYR A 53 -18.52 -1.48 -1.95
N GLN A 54 -17.57 -1.99 -1.15
CA GLN A 54 -17.72 -3.23 -0.38
C GLN A 54 -18.80 -3.09 0.70
N LYS A 55 -18.83 -1.96 1.41
CA LYS A 55 -19.87 -1.65 2.42
C LYS A 55 -21.27 -1.59 1.82
N ASN A 56 -21.39 -1.17 0.57
CA ASN A 56 -22.66 -1.09 -0.15
C ASN A 56 -23.05 -2.41 -0.84
N GLU A 57 -22.34 -3.52 -0.56
CA GLU A 57 -22.53 -4.85 -1.16
C GLU A 57 -22.46 -4.88 -2.71
N LYS A 58 -21.89 -3.85 -3.32
CA LYS A 58 -21.82 -3.70 -4.79
C LYS A 58 -20.60 -4.37 -5.43
N ILE A 59 -19.79 -5.09 -4.64
CA ILE A 59 -18.51 -5.66 -5.10
C ILE A 59 -18.58 -7.18 -5.20
N SER A 60 -18.08 -7.70 -6.33
CA SER A 60 -17.89 -9.12 -6.54
C SER A 60 -16.53 -9.61 -6.01
N ARG A 61 -16.44 -10.91 -5.68
CA ARG A 61 -15.17 -11.57 -5.29
C ARG A 61 -14.04 -11.38 -6.31
N ILE A 62 -14.38 -11.16 -7.59
CA ILE A 62 -13.40 -10.90 -8.65
C ILE A 62 -12.75 -9.52 -8.44
N THR A 63 -13.54 -8.52 -8.11
CA THR A 63 -13.08 -7.16 -7.83
C THR A 63 -12.16 -7.12 -6.60
N ASP A 64 -12.47 -7.87 -5.53
CA ASP A 64 -11.58 -8.01 -4.37
C ASP A 64 -10.17 -8.51 -4.79
N ARG A 65 -10.13 -9.53 -5.66
CA ARG A 65 -8.86 -10.09 -6.17
C ARG A 65 -8.12 -9.11 -7.07
N ILE A 66 -8.83 -8.35 -7.91
CA ILE A 66 -8.23 -7.34 -8.79
C ILE A 66 -7.56 -6.25 -7.96
N VAL A 67 -8.22 -5.76 -6.90
CA VAL A 67 -7.64 -4.76 -6.02
C VAL A 67 -6.37 -5.27 -5.34
N GLU A 68 -6.37 -6.48 -4.80
CA GLU A 68 -5.16 -7.03 -4.18
C GLU A 68 -4.03 -7.30 -5.20
N LEU A 69 -4.35 -7.72 -6.43
CA LEU A 69 -3.37 -7.86 -7.51
C LEU A 69 -2.76 -6.49 -7.90
N PHE A 70 -3.59 -5.45 -7.97
CA PHE A 70 -3.14 -4.09 -8.22
C PHE A 70 -2.20 -3.59 -7.12
N MET A 71 -2.51 -3.90 -5.85
CA MET A 71 -1.62 -3.56 -4.72
C MET A 71 -0.27 -4.26 -4.83
N LEU A 72 -0.24 -5.54 -5.23
CA LEU A 72 1.01 -6.27 -5.49
C LEU A 72 1.83 -5.64 -6.62
N LEU A 73 1.20 -5.24 -7.72
CA LEU A 73 1.89 -4.59 -8.84
C LEU A 73 2.57 -3.29 -8.40
N ILE A 74 1.89 -2.47 -7.59
CA ILE A 74 2.50 -1.27 -7.02
C ILE A 74 3.65 -1.63 -6.08
N SER A 75 3.51 -2.68 -5.25
CA SER A 75 4.59 -3.16 -4.38
C SER A 75 5.84 -3.55 -5.16
N PHE A 76 5.70 -4.31 -6.24
CA PHE A 76 6.84 -4.65 -7.10
C PHE A 76 7.49 -3.42 -7.71
N GLY A 77 6.69 -2.47 -8.22
CA GLY A 77 7.19 -1.21 -8.75
C GLY A 77 8.00 -0.41 -7.72
N VAL A 78 7.49 -0.30 -6.50
CA VAL A 78 8.16 0.38 -5.38
C VAL A 78 9.49 -0.30 -5.03
N ILE A 79 9.51 -1.63 -4.89
CA ILE A 79 10.74 -2.38 -4.57
C ILE A 79 11.81 -2.15 -5.63
N ILE A 80 11.45 -2.28 -6.92
CA ILE A 80 12.39 -2.05 -8.04
C ILE A 80 12.94 -0.62 -8.00
N SER A 81 12.09 0.36 -7.73
CA SER A 81 12.52 1.75 -7.60
C SER A 81 13.54 1.90 -6.47
N ILE A 82 13.27 1.36 -5.27
CA ILE A 82 14.17 1.51 -4.10
C ILE A 82 15.59 1.02 -4.44
N PHE A 83 15.72 -0.13 -5.10
CA PHE A 83 17.02 -0.69 -5.49
C PHE A 83 17.68 0.02 -6.68
N SER A 84 16.90 0.67 -7.55
CA SER A 84 17.44 1.39 -8.71
C SER A 84 18.01 2.75 -8.36
N THR A 85 17.67 3.32 -7.20
CA THR A 85 18.11 4.67 -6.81
C THR A 85 19.37 4.63 -5.96
N LYS A 86 20.39 5.35 -6.45
CA LYS A 86 21.70 5.48 -5.80
C LYS A 86 21.75 6.56 -4.71
N ASP A 87 20.76 7.46 -4.69
CA ASP A 87 20.74 8.64 -3.79
C ASP A 87 20.18 8.35 -2.39
N PHE A 88 19.79 7.11 -2.14
CA PHE A 88 19.20 6.71 -0.88
C PHE A 88 20.27 6.18 0.07
N SER A 89 20.29 6.68 1.31
CA SER A 89 21.12 6.06 2.34
C SER A 89 20.64 4.64 2.60
N TRP A 90 21.57 3.74 2.96
CA TRP A 90 21.22 2.34 3.28
C TRP A 90 20.15 2.24 4.38
N SER A 91 20.16 3.17 5.35
CA SER A 91 19.13 3.28 6.38
C SER A 91 17.76 3.63 5.83
N ASP A 92 17.69 4.59 4.89
CA ASP A 92 16.41 4.99 4.30
C ASP A 92 15.85 3.86 3.41
N GLN A 93 16.69 3.17 2.64
CA GLN A 93 16.26 2.01 1.84
C GLN A 93 15.66 0.93 2.74
N LEU A 94 16.31 0.62 3.86
CA LEU A 94 15.81 -0.35 4.84
C LEU A 94 14.46 0.06 5.41
N ILE A 95 14.29 1.33 5.78
CA ILE A 95 13.00 1.83 6.30
C ILE A 95 11.91 1.62 5.26
N PHE A 96 12.11 2.04 4.01
CA PHE A 96 11.09 1.88 2.97
C PHE A 96 10.85 0.42 2.58
N LEU A 97 11.86 -0.44 2.62
CA LEU A 97 11.69 -1.88 2.39
C LEU A 97 10.89 -2.57 3.50
N LEU A 98 11.18 -2.25 4.77
CA LEU A 98 10.43 -2.77 5.92
C LEU A 98 8.98 -2.30 5.87
N ALA A 99 8.80 -1.04 5.51
CA ALA A 99 7.51 -0.47 5.26
C ALA A 99 6.81 -1.31 4.17
N GLU A 100 7.38 -1.42 2.97
CA GLU A 100 6.76 -2.12 1.84
C GLU A 100 6.46 -3.60 2.15
N LEU A 101 7.34 -4.26 2.92
CA LEU A 101 7.13 -5.62 3.42
C LEU A 101 5.86 -5.71 4.27
N TYR A 102 5.59 -4.74 5.15
CA TYR A 102 4.38 -4.70 5.95
C TYR A 102 3.12 -4.61 5.06
N LEU A 103 3.16 -3.81 3.99
CA LEU A 103 2.05 -3.71 3.03
C LEU A 103 1.83 -5.03 2.27
N LEU A 104 2.91 -5.68 1.83
CA LEU A 104 2.88 -6.99 1.20
C LEU A 104 2.26 -8.07 2.09
N ILE A 105 2.63 -8.09 3.38
CA ILE A 105 2.02 -9.01 4.36
C ILE A 105 0.51 -8.77 4.43
N GLY A 106 0.08 -7.50 4.51
CA GLY A 106 -1.34 -7.14 4.53
C GLY A 106 -2.10 -7.64 3.29
N VAL A 107 -1.51 -7.49 2.10
CA VAL A 107 -2.07 -7.98 0.83
C VAL A 107 -2.18 -9.51 0.84
N CYS A 108 -1.13 -10.22 1.26
CA CYS A 108 -1.13 -11.68 1.36
C CYS A 108 -2.22 -12.20 2.31
N VAL A 109 -2.41 -11.56 3.47
CA VAL A 109 -3.46 -11.89 4.42
C VAL A 109 -4.84 -11.72 3.78
N ASN A 110 -5.08 -10.59 3.10
CA ASN A 110 -6.36 -10.34 2.42
C ASN A 110 -6.64 -11.35 1.30
N ILE A 111 -5.64 -11.69 0.48
CA ILE A 111 -5.77 -12.72 -0.57
C ILE A 111 -6.18 -14.07 0.03
N PHE A 112 -5.56 -14.45 1.16
CA PHE A 112 -5.90 -15.68 1.86
C PHE A 112 -7.33 -15.67 2.39
N GLU A 113 -7.78 -14.53 2.93
CA GLU A 113 -9.14 -14.36 3.42
C GLU A 113 -10.18 -14.44 2.29
N ILE A 114 -9.92 -13.81 1.14
CA ILE A 114 -10.78 -13.89 -0.06
C ILE A 114 -10.89 -15.34 -0.55
N ARG A 115 -9.79 -16.11 -0.57
CA ARG A 115 -9.82 -17.53 -0.91
C ARG A 115 -10.65 -18.34 0.08
N ARG A 116 -10.49 -18.08 1.38
CA ARG A 116 -11.23 -18.79 2.44
C ARG A 116 -12.74 -18.55 2.33
N LYS A 117 -13.18 -17.30 2.10
CA LYS A 117 -14.59 -16.95 1.86
C LYS A 117 -15.17 -17.57 0.58
N GLY A 118 -14.32 -18.08 -0.32
CA GLY A 118 -14.76 -18.75 -1.54
C GLY A 118 -14.86 -20.26 -1.48
N ARG A 119 -14.48 -20.88 -0.36
CA ARG A 119 -14.58 -22.33 -0.12
C ARG A 119 -15.74 -22.71 0.81
N ASN A 120 -16.33 -21.74 1.51
CA ASN A 120 -17.59 -21.86 2.23
C ASN A 120 -18.74 -21.36 1.35
#